data_AF-A0A7K2ILL8-F1
#
_entry.id   AF-A0A7K2ILL8-F1
#
_cell.length_a   1.000
_cell.length_b   1.000
_cell.length_c   1.000
_cell.angle_alpha   90.00
_cell.angle_beta   90.00
_cell.angle_gamma   90.00
#
_symmetry.space_group_name_H-M   'P 1'
#
loop_
_entity.id
_entity.type
_entity.pdbx_description
1 polymer ?
#
loop_
_entity_poly.entity_id
_entity_poly.type
_entity_poly.pdbx_seq_one_letter_code
_entity_poly.pdbx_strand_id
1 'polypeptide(L)' 'MSTPAEPTQEQRYERIEKLRDQLDEIRNELYEEIRAAFPENRGGKVTRGVLAEVTRRSRWSREYVAQIREGKNQE' A
#
# COMPACT_ATOMS: atom_id res chain seq x y z
N MET A 1 30.18 14.86 25.38
CA MET A 1 29.06 14.47 24.50
C MET A 1 29.37 13.07 24.00
N SER A 2 28.60 12.06 24.41
CA SER A 2 28.83 10.68 23.98
C SER A 2 28.29 10.49 22.57
N THR A 3 29.15 10.13 21.63
CA THR A 3 28.75 9.73 20.27
C THR A 3 27.86 8.49 20.38
N PRO A 4 26.69 8.43 19.72
CA PRO A 4 25.90 7.20 19.70
C PRO A 4 26.74 6.09 19.08
N ALA A 5 26.84 4.95 19.77
CA ALA A 5 27.50 3.77 19.24
C ALA A 5 26.82 3.34 17.92
N GLU A 6 27.62 2.94 16.93
CA GLU A 6 27.06 2.43 15.68
C GLU A 6 26.22 1.17 15.94
N PRO A 7 25.08 1.00 15.24
CA PRO A 7 24.21 -0.15 15.47
C PRO A 7 24.91 -1.45 15.05
N THR A 8 24.75 -2.47 15.88
CA THR A 8 25.27 -3.82 15.62
C THR A 8 24.58 -4.45 14.41
N GLN A 9 25.17 -5.50 13.85
CA GLN A 9 24.57 -6.21 12.71
C GLN A 9 23.19 -6.81 13.05
N GLU A 10 23.02 -7.32 14.28
CA GLU A 10 21.75 -7.84 14.78
C GLU A 10 20.67 -6.75 14.85
N GLN A 11 21.01 -5.56 15.39
CA GLN A 11 20.11 -4.41 15.40
C GLN A 11 19.71 -3.96 13.99
N ARG A 12 20.60 -4.12 12.99
CA ARG A 12 20.27 -3.84 11.59
C ARG A 12 19.28 -4.86 11.04
N TYR A 13 19.41 -6.15 11.38
CA TYR A 13 18.45 -7.18 10.98
C TYR A 13 17.07 -6.95 11.60
N GLU A 14 17.01 -6.70 12.91
CA GLU A 14 15.73 -6.35 13.56
C GLU A 14 15.10 -5.10 12.95
N ARG A 15 15.91 -4.11 12.54
CA ARG A 15 15.39 -2.92 11.87
C ARG A 15 14.82 -3.24 10.50
N ILE A 16 15.43 -4.16 9.75
CA ILE A 16 14.91 -4.63 8.45
C ILE A 16 13.55 -5.31 8.63
N GLU A 17 13.42 -6.20 9.61
CA GLU A 17 12.15 -6.89 9.91
C GLU A 17 11.05 -5.88 10.27
N LYS A 18 11.32 -4.96 11.20
CA LYS A 18 10.37 -3.89 11.56
C LYS A 18 9.97 -3.03 10.37
N LEU A 19 10.91 -2.69 9.49
CA LEU A 19 10.61 -1.91 8.28
C LEU A 19 9.77 -2.72 7.28
N ARG A 20 9.99 -4.04 7.19
CA ARG A 20 9.19 -4.93 6.35
C ARG A 20 7.75 -4.98 6.84
N ASP A 21 7.54 -5.16 8.13
CA ASP A 21 6.21 -5.18 8.74
C ASP A 21 5.48 -3.85 8.53
N GLN A 22 6.16 -2.73 8.79
CA GLN A 22 5.63 -1.39 8.52
C GLN A 22 5.26 -1.20 7.04
N LEU A 23 6.05 -1.74 6.11
CA LEU A 23 5.75 -1.65 4.69
C LEU A 23 4.52 -2.47 4.32
N ASP A 24 4.33 -3.64 4.92
CA ASP A 24 3.16 -4.48 4.69
C ASP A 24 1.88 -3.85 5.29
N GLU A 25 1.97 -3.25 6.48
CA GLU A 25 0.87 -2.47 7.06
C GLU A 25 0.45 -1.30 6.15
N ILE A 26 1.39 -0.48 5.70
CA ILE A 26 1.14 0.66 4.79
C ILE A 26 0.55 0.17 3.47
N ARG A 27 1.04 -0.96 2.95
CA ARG A 27 0.53 -1.55 1.70
C ARG A 27 -0.93 -1.99 1.86
N ASN A 28 -1.27 -2.62 2.97
CA ASN A 28 -2.64 -3.04 3.26
C ASN A 28 -3.58 -1.83 3.39
N GLU A 29 -3.17 -0.78 4.09
CA GLU A 29 -3.92 0.48 4.17
C GLU A 29 -4.17 1.08 2.78
N LEU A 30 -3.14 1.10 1.92
CA LEU A 30 -3.26 1.60 0.56
C LEU A 30 -4.23 0.77 -0.29
N TYR A 31 -4.30 -0.55 -0.10
CA TYR A 31 -5.28 -1.40 -0.78
C TYR A 31 -6.72 -1.13 -0.33
N GLU A 32 -6.95 -0.91 0.97
CA GLU A 32 -8.26 -0.51 1.48
C GLU A 32 -8.69 0.85 0.91
N GLU A 33 -7.81 1.84 0.92
CA GLU A 33 -8.09 3.18 0.36
C GLU A 33 -8.40 3.13 -1.14
N ILE A 34 -7.64 2.33 -1.90
CA ILE A 34 -7.90 2.14 -3.33
C ILE A 34 -9.28 1.51 -3.55
N ARG A 35 -9.66 0.47 -2.80
CA ARG A 35 -11.00 -0.13 -2.91
C ARG A 35 -12.10 0.84 -2.50
N ALA A 36 -11.87 1.62 -1.45
CA ALA A 36 -12.78 2.65 -0.97
C ALA A 36 -12.99 3.78 -1.99
N ALA A 37 -12.03 4.03 -2.88
CA ALA A 37 -12.18 5.00 -3.97
C ALA A 37 -13.22 4.56 -5.04
N PHE A 38 -13.52 3.26 -5.13
CA PHE A 38 -14.49 2.70 -6.09
C PHE A 38 -15.87 2.52 -5.43
N PRO A 39 -16.84 3.41 -5.66
CA PRO A 39 -18.16 3.35 -5.01
C PRO A 39 -18.93 2.06 -5.30
N GLU A 40 -18.70 1.42 -6.45
CA GLU A 40 -19.30 0.14 -6.82
C GLU A 40 -18.97 -1.00 -5.84
N ASN A 41 -17.84 -0.92 -5.13
CA ASN A 41 -17.46 -1.91 -4.12
C ASN A 41 -18.35 -1.83 -2.87
N ARG A 42 -19.14 -0.76 -2.72
CA ARG A 42 -20.09 -0.53 -1.62
C ARG A 42 -21.54 -0.39 -2.10
N GLY A 43 -21.86 -0.93 -3.28
CA GLY A 43 -23.20 -0.87 -3.87
C GLY A 43 -23.56 0.47 -4.53
N GLY A 44 -22.58 1.37 -4.71
CA GLY A 44 -22.74 2.61 -5.45
C GLY A 44 -22.70 2.43 -6.98
N LYS A 45 -22.95 3.51 -7.72
CA LYS A 45 -22.84 3.51 -9.18
C LYS A 45 -21.39 3.68 -9.62
N VAL A 46 -21.02 3.04 -10.73
CA VAL A 46 -19.68 3.18 -11.34
C VAL A 46 -19.45 4.64 -11.76
N THR A 47 -18.37 5.23 -11.24
CA THR A 47 -17.94 6.59 -11.60
C THR A 47 -16.82 6.53 -12.64
N ARG A 48 -17.05 7.17 -13.79
CA ARG A 48 -16.04 7.28 -14.86
C ARG A 48 -14.83 8.08 -14.37
N GLY A 49 -13.63 7.65 -14.74
CA GLY A 49 -12.38 8.36 -14.45
C GLY A 49 -11.72 7.99 -13.12
N VAL A 50 -12.41 7.35 -12.17
CA VAL A 50 -11.82 6.94 -10.88
C VAL A 50 -10.60 6.04 -11.09
N LEU A 51 -10.70 5.03 -11.94
CA LEU A 51 -9.59 4.13 -12.23
C LEU A 51 -8.34 4.88 -12.73
N ALA A 52 -8.53 5.87 -13.61
CA ALA A 52 -7.43 6.66 -14.14
C ALA A 52 -6.79 7.56 -13.07
N GLU A 53 -7.62 8.17 -12.22
CA GLU A 53 -7.13 9.03 -11.14
C GLU A 53 -6.40 8.24 -10.06
N VAL A 54 -6.93 7.09 -9.65
CA VAL A 54 -6.27 6.19 -8.70
C VAL A 54 -4.94 5.69 -9.25
N THR A 55 -4.91 5.25 -10.51
CA THR A 55 -3.67 4.84 -11.23
C THR A 55 -2.62 5.96 -11.21
N ARG A 56 -3.03 7.20 -11.49
CA ARG A 56 -2.14 8.37 -11.49
C ARG A 56 -1.57 8.67 -10.09
N ARG A 57 -2.40 8.55 -9.04
CA ARG A 57 -1.99 8.88 -7.66
C ARG A 57 -1.16 7.77 -7.01
N SER A 58 -1.52 6.50 -7.21
CA SER A 58 -0.78 5.36 -6.66
C SER A 58 0.54 5.10 -7.39
N ARG A 59 0.67 5.64 -8.62
CA ARG A 59 1.80 5.36 -9.54
C ARG A 59 1.93 3.86 -9.88
N TRP A 60 0.85 3.11 -9.72
CA TRP A 60 0.78 1.71 -10.12
C TRP A 60 0.21 1.57 -11.52
N SER A 61 0.41 0.41 -12.13
CA SER A 61 -0.21 0.13 -13.41
C SER A 61 -1.72 0.08 -13.27
N ARG A 62 -2.42 0.43 -14.35
CA ARG A 62 -3.89 0.35 -14.41
C ARG A 62 -4.39 -1.06 -14.09
N GLU A 63 -3.66 -2.08 -14.55
CA GLU A 63 -3.97 -3.48 -14.31
C GLU A 63 -3.86 -3.84 -12.82
N TYR A 64 -2.79 -3.39 -12.16
CA TYR A 64 -2.60 -3.63 -10.74
C TYR A 64 -3.68 -2.97 -9.88
N VAL A 65 -4.06 -1.72 -10.20
CA VAL A 65 -5.18 -1.05 -9.52
C VAL A 65 -6.51 -1.76 -9.76
N ALA A 66 -6.74 -2.30 -10.97
CA ALA A 66 -7.95 -3.07 -11.26
C ALA A 66 -8.00 -4.38 -10.45
N GLN A 67 -6.87 -5.07 -10.29
CA GLN A 67 -6.77 -6.27 -9.44
C GLN A 67 -7.06 -5.95 -7.96
N ILE A 68 -6.54 -4.84 -7.44
CA ILE A 68 -6.83 -4.39 -6.06
C ILE A 68 -8.31 -4.04 -5.90
N ARG A 69 -8.90 -3.32 -6.87
CA ARG A 69 -10.34 -3.03 -6.91
C ARG A 69 -11.17 -4.30 -6.82
N GLU A 70 -10.74 -5.37 -7.49
CA GLU A 70 -11.39 -6.69 -7.51
C GLU A 70 -11.01 -7.59 -6.32
N GLY A 71 -10.13 -7.15 -5.41
CA GLY A 71 -9.70 -7.92 -4.24
C GLY A 71 -8.70 -9.05 -4.53
N LYS A 72 -8.01 -9.03 -5.68
CA LYS A 72 -7.13 -10.12 -6.14
C LYS A 72 -5.68 -10.05 -5.65
N ASN A 73 -5.24 -8.94 -5.05
CA ASN A 73 -3.84 -8.70 -4.64
C ASN A 73 -3.66 -8.61 -3.12
N GLN A 74 -4.40 -9.39 -2.32
CA GLN A 74 -4.32 -9.36 -0.84
C GLN A 74 -3.42 -10.47 -0.24
N GLU A 75 -2.37 -10.93 -0.93
CA GLU A 75 -1.39 -11.86 -0.35
C GLU A 75 -0.43 -11.17 0.63
#